data_AF-A0A8R1XSE3-F1
#
_entry.id   AF-A0A8R1XSE3-F1
#
_cell.length_a   1.000
_cell.length_b   1.000
_cell.length_c   1.000
_cell.angle_alpha   90.00
_cell.angle_beta   90.00
_cell.angle_gamma   90.00
#
_symmetry.space_group_name_H-M   'P 1'
#
loop_
_entity.id
_entity.type
_entity.pdbx_description
1 polymer ?
#
loop_
_entity_poly.entity_id
_entity_poly.type
_entity_poly.pdbx_seq_one_letter_code
_entity_poly.pdbx_strand_id
1 'polypeptide(L)'
;MLSLLSLLFLIISQNSHIFASYCGEDAIPFSLQTLMSGQPVLGCARPSCFGWGTKTDKGARFYRINKKSDGFLRYSDLKKYDKIKIVARESQLAVRFINSKFTINNACEKNYSSSSCDENTQWVGGLSPSSNITATPLRLQCCTYDKLKNSWDRGIADVGPGQIVVGGEVMQGERQYAFDYIANIKKYFKENGSVAYSVTIRRFWCLPYLTKSELYGK
;
A
#
# COMPACT_ATOMS: atom_id res chain seq x y z
N MET A 1 -23.94 -23.31 33.93
CA MET A 1 -23.82 -21.85 33.74
C MET A 1 -22.45 -21.57 33.14
N LEU A 2 -22.37 -21.12 31.88
CA LEU A 2 -21.11 -20.56 31.38
C LEU A 2 -20.78 -19.35 32.27
N SER A 3 -19.70 -19.47 33.03
CA SER A 3 -19.22 -18.41 33.94
C SER A 3 -18.99 -17.12 33.15
N LEU A 4 -19.35 -15.96 33.73
CA LEU A 4 -19.05 -14.63 33.18
C LEU A 4 -17.59 -14.49 32.74
N LEU A 5 -16.66 -15.19 33.42
CA LEU A 5 -15.24 -15.23 33.04
C LEU A 5 -15.00 -15.86 31.67
N SER A 6 -15.74 -16.92 31.31
CA SER A 6 -15.60 -17.56 30.00
C SER A 6 -16.09 -16.65 28.88
N LEU A 7 -17.13 -15.85 29.14
CA LEU A 7 -17.60 -14.81 28.21
C LEU A 7 -16.56 -13.69 28.07
N LEU A 8 -15.95 -13.25 29.17
CA LEU A 8 -14.89 -12.23 29.13
C LEU A 8 -13.68 -12.71 28.33
N PHE A 9 -13.23 -13.96 28.52
CA PHE A 9 -12.13 -14.54 27.74
C PHE A 9 -12.45 -14.63 26.24
N LEU A 10 -13.68 -14.98 25.88
CA LEU A 10 -14.13 -14.97 24.49
C LEU A 10 -14.12 -13.55 23.90
N ILE A 11 -14.64 -12.56 24.63
CA ILE A 11 -14.64 -11.15 24.19
C ILE A 11 -13.22 -10.59 24.07
N ILE A 12 -12.30 -10.94 24.97
CA ILE A 12 -10.91 -10.51 24.92
C ILE A 12 -10.20 -11.17 23.72
N SER A 13 -10.46 -12.45 23.44
CA SER A 13 -9.87 -13.15 22.29
C SER A 13 -10.28 -12.56 20.94
N GLN A 14 -11.51 -12.03 20.84
CA GLN A 14 -12.03 -11.41 19.62
C GLN A 14 -11.48 -10.01 19.35
N ASN A 15 -10.87 -9.35 20.33
CA ASN A 15 -10.29 -8.00 20.19
C ASN A 15 -8.78 -8.03 19.93
N SER A 16 -8.27 -9.11 19.33
CA SER A 16 -6.91 -9.16 18.80
C SER A 16 -6.80 -8.17 17.64
N HIS A 17 -6.54 -6.89 17.95
CA HIS A 17 -6.20 -5.89 16.94
C HIS A 17 -4.97 -6.41 16.18
N ILE A 18 -5.17 -6.79 14.92
CA ILE A 18 -4.09 -7.26 14.05
C ILE A 18 -3.22 -6.05 13.76
N PHE A 19 -2.14 -5.93 14.51
CA PHE A 19 -1.12 -4.93 14.25
C PHE A 19 -0.32 -5.37 13.03
N ALA A 20 -0.37 -4.61 11.96
CA ALA A 20 0.24 -4.95 10.69
C ALA A 20 0.65 -3.69 9.94
N SER A 21 1.49 -3.86 8.93
CA SER A 21 1.84 -2.79 8.01
C SER A 21 0.73 -2.58 7.00
N TYR A 22 0.23 -1.36 6.88
CA TYR A 22 -0.92 -0.98 6.07
C TYR A 22 -0.69 0.40 5.45
N CYS A 23 -0.87 0.54 4.14
CA CYS A 23 -0.77 1.85 3.51
C CYS A 23 -1.96 2.78 3.82
N GLY A 24 -3.05 2.29 4.41
CA GLY A 24 -4.25 3.11 4.57
C GLY A 24 -5.18 2.99 3.36
N GLU A 25 -6.38 3.54 3.49
CA GLU A 25 -7.34 3.58 2.37
C GLU A 25 -7.00 4.69 1.35
N ASP A 26 -6.06 5.59 1.70
CA ASP A 26 -5.69 6.77 0.91
C ASP A 26 -4.25 6.75 0.37
N ALA A 27 -3.57 5.62 0.45
CA ALA A 27 -2.24 5.42 -0.12
C ALA A 27 -2.08 4.03 -0.72
N ILE A 28 -1.13 3.90 -1.64
CA ILE A 28 -0.80 2.65 -2.33
C ILE A 28 0.70 2.36 -2.14
N PRO A 29 1.13 1.09 -2.02
CA PRO A 29 2.55 0.81 -1.99
C PRO A 29 3.18 1.02 -3.35
N PHE A 30 4.33 1.69 -3.34
CA PHE A 30 5.14 1.96 -4.53
C PHE A 30 6.54 1.36 -4.43
N SER A 31 6.98 0.96 -3.24
CA SER A 31 8.30 0.33 -3.06
C SER A 31 8.27 -0.80 -2.04
N LEU A 32 9.21 -1.72 -2.20
CA LEU A 32 9.51 -2.74 -1.21
C LEU A 32 11.02 -2.80 -1.00
N GLN A 33 11.46 -2.53 0.23
CA GLN A 33 12.83 -2.72 0.66
C GLN A 33 12.91 -3.99 1.51
N THR A 34 13.96 -4.77 1.33
CA THR A 34 14.27 -5.87 2.24
C THR A 34 15.47 -5.49 3.09
N LEU A 35 15.30 -5.46 4.41
CA LEU A 35 16.41 -5.22 5.33
C LEU A 35 17.45 -6.34 5.25
N MET A 36 18.66 -6.12 5.78
CA MET A 36 19.69 -7.18 5.84
C MET A 36 19.21 -8.45 6.56
N SER A 37 18.22 -8.33 7.45
CA SER A 37 17.58 -9.46 8.14
C SER A 37 16.58 -10.25 7.28
N GLY A 38 16.30 -9.84 6.05
CA GLY A 38 15.22 -10.40 5.21
C GLY A 38 13.83 -9.81 5.49
N GLN A 39 13.71 -8.91 6.46
CA GLN A 39 12.44 -8.26 6.81
C GLN A 39 12.00 -7.28 5.71
N PRO A 40 10.79 -7.41 5.13
CA PRO A 40 10.29 -6.46 4.15
C PRO A 40 9.82 -5.17 4.84
N VAL A 41 10.02 -4.06 4.14
CA VAL A 41 9.60 -2.70 4.51
C VAL A 41 8.83 -2.11 3.34
N LEU A 42 7.55 -1.81 3.56
CA LEU A 42 6.63 -1.33 2.56
C LEU A 42 6.67 0.21 2.45
N GLY A 43 6.99 0.76 1.28
CA GLY A 43 6.88 2.18 1.03
C GLY A 43 5.54 2.54 0.42
N CYS A 44 4.78 3.41 1.09
CA CYS A 44 3.46 3.88 0.69
C CYS A 44 3.52 5.31 0.16
N ALA A 45 2.73 5.62 -0.86
CA ALA A 45 2.61 6.96 -1.43
C ALA A 45 1.15 7.30 -1.74
N ARG A 46 0.85 8.59 -1.78
CA ARG A 46 -0.47 9.14 -2.15
C ARG A 46 -0.42 9.76 -3.54
N PRO A 47 -0.42 8.95 -4.62
CA PRO A 47 -0.45 9.46 -5.99
C PRO A 47 -1.58 10.44 -6.19
N SER A 48 -1.30 11.53 -6.89
CA SER A 48 -2.30 12.56 -7.20
C SER A 48 -3.51 12.03 -7.97
N CYS A 49 -3.32 10.94 -8.74
CA CYS A 49 -4.24 10.50 -9.78
C CYS A 49 -4.96 9.17 -9.51
N PHE A 50 -4.75 8.51 -8.37
CA PHE A 50 -5.47 7.27 -8.05
C PHE A 50 -6.95 7.53 -7.68
N GLY A 51 -7.31 8.79 -7.43
CA GLY A 51 -8.69 9.20 -7.15
C GLY A 51 -9.14 8.86 -5.74
N TRP A 52 -8.26 9.09 -4.76
CA TRP A 52 -8.55 9.06 -3.32
C TRP A 52 -9.82 9.87 -3.07
N GLY A 53 -10.92 9.22 -2.68
CA GLY A 53 -12.19 9.86 -2.34
C GLY A 53 -12.06 10.76 -1.11
N THR A 54 -13.13 10.91 -0.33
CA THR A 54 -13.05 11.63 0.94
C THR A 54 -12.03 10.94 1.85
N LYS A 55 -10.99 11.68 2.24
CA LYS A 55 -9.89 11.18 3.09
C LYS A 55 -10.46 10.59 4.37
N THR A 56 -10.19 9.32 4.62
CA THR A 56 -10.64 8.64 5.83
C THR A 56 -9.62 8.80 6.96
N ASP A 57 -10.08 8.62 8.19
CA ASP A 57 -9.26 8.60 9.41
C ASP A 57 -8.34 7.37 9.50
N LYS A 58 -8.48 6.43 8.56
CA LYS A 58 -7.68 5.21 8.43
C LYS A 58 -6.44 5.44 7.57
N GLY A 59 -5.58 6.34 8.04
CA GLY A 59 -4.27 6.57 7.44
C GLY A 59 -3.33 5.36 7.56
N ALA A 60 -2.19 5.44 6.86
CA ALA A 60 -1.15 4.41 6.91
C ALA A 60 -0.70 4.09 8.35
N ARG A 61 -0.49 2.80 8.64
CA ARG A 61 -0.01 2.29 9.92
C ARG A 61 1.11 1.30 9.66
N PHE A 62 2.18 1.37 10.44
CA PHE A 62 3.34 0.50 10.25
C PHE A 62 3.69 -0.15 11.58
N TYR A 63 3.91 -1.46 11.54
CA TYR A 63 4.29 -2.23 12.71
C TYR A 63 5.79 -2.13 12.96
N ARG A 64 6.21 -2.33 14.21
CA ARG A 64 7.63 -2.29 14.59
C ARG A 64 8.12 -3.68 14.90
N ILE A 65 9.05 -4.17 14.10
CA ILE A 65 9.74 -5.46 14.29
C ILE A 65 11.19 -5.14 14.63
N ASN A 66 11.66 -5.59 15.79
CA ASN A 66 13.01 -5.28 16.28
C ASN A 66 13.31 -3.76 16.27
N LYS A 67 12.35 -2.95 16.73
CA LYS A 67 12.38 -1.47 16.74
C LYS A 67 12.44 -0.79 15.36
N LYS A 68 12.38 -1.55 14.26
CA LYS A 68 12.33 -1.02 12.89
C LYS A 68 10.90 -1.09 12.35
N SER A 69 10.45 0.00 11.74
CA SER A 69 9.15 0.05 11.07
C SER A 69 9.17 -0.85 9.84
N ASP A 70 8.16 -1.69 9.65
CA ASP A 70 7.98 -2.53 8.46
C ASP A 70 7.25 -1.80 7.30
N GLY A 71 7.15 -0.49 7.41
CA GLY A 71 6.78 0.39 6.31
C GLY A 71 6.94 1.87 6.64
N PHE A 72 6.71 2.71 5.64
CA PHE A 72 6.73 4.17 5.76
C PHE A 72 5.79 4.83 4.76
N LEU A 73 5.30 6.02 5.09
CA LEU A 73 4.64 6.89 4.13
C LEU A 73 5.69 7.85 3.55
N ARG A 74 5.69 8.02 2.23
CA ARG A 74 6.61 8.91 1.54
C ARG A 74 6.56 10.31 2.12
N TYR A 75 7.74 10.90 2.31
CA TYR A 75 7.92 12.14 3.06
C TYR A 75 7.11 13.34 2.51
N SER A 76 7.00 13.47 1.19
CA SER A 76 6.19 14.53 0.56
C SER A 76 4.69 14.39 0.89
N ASP A 77 4.21 13.17 1.08
CA ASP A 77 2.81 12.87 1.39
C ASP A 77 2.48 13.06 2.89
N LEU A 78 3.50 13.04 3.76
CA LEU A 78 3.39 13.48 5.15
C LEU A 78 3.18 15.00 5.23
N LYS A 79 4.05 15.79 4.56
CA LYS A 79 3.98 17.27 4.60
C LYS A 79 2.69 17.85 4.02
N LYS A 80 2.15 17.20 2.99
CA LYS A 80 0.87 17.61 2.39
C LYS A 80 -0.29 17.49 3.39
N TYR A 81 -0.21 16.56 4.34
CA TYR A 81 -1.21 16.40 5.40
C TYR A 81 -1.17 17.57 6.39
N ASP A 82 0.03 17.99 6.82
CA ASP A 82 0.19 19.08 7.78
C ASP A 82 -0.32 20.42 7.22
N LYS A 83 0.02 20.75 5.96
CA LYS A 83 -0.48 21.97 5.31
C LYS A 83 -2.02 22.00 5.21
N ILE A 84 -2.64 20.87 4.88
CA ILE A 84 -4.11 20.79 4.76
C ILE A 84 -4.78 20.89 6.14
N LYS A 85 -4.18 20.31 7.19
CA LYS A 85 -4.71 20.39 8.56
C LYS A 85 -4.64 21.82 9.12
N ILE A 86 -3.61 22.59 8.74
CA ILE A 86 -3.48 24.01 9.08
C ILE A 86 -4.54 24.83 8.32
N VAL A 87 -4.65 24.66 6.99
CA VAL A 87 -5.62 25.42 6.17
C VAL A 87 -7.08 25.11 6.54
N ALA A 88 -7.39 23.86 6.90
CA ALA A 88 -8.74 23.45 7.33
C ALA A 88 -9.14 24.03 8.71
N ARG A 89 -8.17 24.42 9.55
CA ARG A 89 -8.45 25.14 10.81
C ARG A 89 -8.75 26.63 10.59
N GLU A 90 -8.18 27.24 9.54
CA GLU A 90 -8.32 28.67 9.28
C GLU A 90 -9.42 29.02 8.26
N SER A 91 -9.86 28.06 7.44
CA SER A 91 -10.87 28.31 6.40
C SER A 91 -11.90 27.18 6.31
N GLN A 92 -12.96 27.29 7.10
CA GLN A 92 -14.15 26.42 6.97
C GLN A 92 -14.88 26.59 5.61
N LEU A 93 -14.42 27.50 4.73
CA LEU A 93 -15.05 27.82 3.45
C LEU A 93 -14.29 27.34 2.19
N ALA A 94 -13.02 26.92 2.26
CA ALA A 94 -12.24 26.54 1.06
C ALA A 94 -12.34 25.04 0.69
N VAL A 95 -12.94 24.21 1.55
CA VAL A 95 -13.06 22.74 1.39
C VAL A 95 -14.28 22.35 0.51
N ARG A 96 -14.64 23.15 -0.49
CA ARG A 96 -15.78 22.87 -1.40
C ARG A 96 -15.40 22.34 -2.78
N PHE A 97 -14.13 22.36 -3.17
CA PHE A 97 -13.68 21.93 -4.51
C PHE A 97 -13.12 20.50 -4.61
N ILE A 98 -13.16 19.69 -3.54
CA ILE A 98 -12.71 18.27 -3.53
C ILE A 98 -13.91 17.30 -3.44
N ASN A 99 -15.12 17.76 -3.74
CA ASN A 99 -16.33 16.92 -3.74
C ASN A 99 -16.55 16.23 -5.10
N SER A 100 -15.50 15.69 -5.73
CA SER A 100 -15.78 14.55 -6.61
C SER A 100 -16.25 13.42 -5.70
N LYS A 101 -17.56 13.24 -5.62
CA LYS A 101 -18.24 12.09 -5.01
C LYS A 101 -17.85 10.84 -5.79
N PHE A 102 -16.59 10.46 -5.70
CA PHE A 102 -16.06 9.21 -6.17
C PHE A 102 -15.89 8.35 -4.92
N THR A 103 -16.93 7.61 -4.58
CA THR A 103 -16.83 6.52 -3.62
C THR A 103 -15.83 5.55 -4.23
N ILE A 104 -14.60 5.51 -3.71
CA ILE A 104 -13.73 4.40 -4.04
C ILE A 104 -14.42 3.19 -3.41
N ASN A 105 -14.89 2.26 -4.24
CA ASN A 105 -15.18 0.91 -3.77
C ASN A 105 -13.84 0.19 -3.59
N ASN A 106 -12.93 0.71 -2.74
CA ASN A 106 -11.73 0.00 -2.35
C ASN A 106 -12.10 -0.94 -1.22
N ALA A 107 -12.46 -2.16 -1.61
CA ALA A 107 -12.60 -3.23 -0.64
C ALA A 107 -11.21 -3.80 -0.38
N CYS A 108 -10.63 -3.42 0.76
CA CYS A 108 -9.51 -4.17 1.32
C CYS A 108 -10.05 -5.33 2.16
N GLU A 109 -9.38 -6.48 2.09
CA GLU A 109 -9.64 -7.59 2.99
C GLU A 109 -9.54 -7.14 4.45
N LYS A 110 -10.40 -7.67 5.33
CA LYS A 110 -10.36 -7.29 6.75
C LYS A 110 -9.11 -7.81 7.47
N ASN A 111 -8.54 -8.92 6.99
CA ASN A 111 -7.42 -9.64 7.59
C ASN A 111 -6.26 -9.77 6.60
N TYR A 112 -5.07 -10.05 7.13
CA TYR A 112 -3.86 -10.33 6.36
C TYR A 112 -3.74 -11.85 6.18
N SER A 113 -4.59 -12.42 5.34
CA SER A 113 -4.68 -13.88 5.15
C SER A 113 -4.23 -14.33 3.77
N SER A 114 -4.15 -13.42 2.80
CA SER A 114 -3.90 -13.78 1.41
C SER A 114 -2.44 -14.11 1.17
N SER A 115 -2.18 -15.19 0.43
CA SER A 115 -0.82 -15.57 0.01
C SER A 115 -0.33 -14.77 -1.19
N SER A 116 -1.25 -14.17 -1.94
CA SER A 116 -1.01 -13.41 -3.16
C SER A 116 -2.21 -12.53 -3.50
N CYS A 117 -1.96 -11.43 -4.20
CA CYS A 117 -2.99 -10.56 -4.79
C CYS A 117 -2.88 -10.66 -6.32
N ASP A 118 -3.50 -11.69 -6.90
CA ASP A 118 -3.27 -12.07 -8.30
C ASP A 118 -4.27 -11.44 -9.29
N GLU A 119 -5.38 -10.86 -8.82
CA GLU A 119 -6.36 -10.24 -9.73
C GLU A 119 -5.81 -8.92 -10.34
N ASN A 120 -6.18 -8.63 -11.59
CA ASN A 120 -5.73 -7.42 -12.29
C ASN A 120 -6.28 -6.11 -11.68
N THR A 121 -7.36 -6.20 -10.91
CA THR A 121 -7.95 -5.10 -10.15
C THR A 121 -7.42 -5.00 -8.72
N GLN A 122 -6.53 -5.90 -8.31
CA GLN A 122 -5.98 -5.94 -6.97
C GLN A 122 -4.62 -5.25 -6.84
N TRP A 123 -4.30 -4.88 -5.60
CA TRP A 123 -2.95 -4.51 -5.17
C TRP A 123 -2.71 -4.98 -3.72
N VAL A 124 -1.46 -4.94 -3.29
CA VAL A 124 -1.11 -5.19 -1.89
C VAL A 124 -1.49 -3.98 -1.04
N GLY A 125 -2.48 -4.09 -0.16
CA GLY A 125 -2.81 -3.05 0.82
C GLY A 125 -1.84 -3.00 2.01
N GLY A 126 -1.30 -4.17 2.38
CA GLY A 126 -0.44 -4.29 3.54
C GLY A 126 0.14 -5.69 3.76
N LEU A 127 1.00 -5.81 4.78
CA LEU A 127 1.75 -7.01 5.15
C LEU A 127 1.46 -7.40 6.60
N SER A 128 1.23 -8.70 6.85
CA SER A 128 1.21 -9.22 8.22
C SER A 128 2.60 -9.10 8.86
N PRO A 129 2.71 -8.76 10.15
CA PRO A 129 3.99 -8.74 10.82
C PRO A 129 4.58 -10.15 10.93
N SER A 130 5.90 -10.27 10.90
CA SER A 130 6.59 -11.54 11.16
C SER A 130 7.84 -11.28 11.99
N SER A 131 7.87 -11.80 13.22
CA SER A 131 9.08 -11.79 14.06
C SER A 131 10.08 -12.87 13.65
N ASN A 132 9.61 -13.95 13.01
CA ASN A 132 10.43 -15.05 12.51
C ASN A 132 10.27 -15.17 10.99
N ILE A 133 11.08 -14.41 10.26
CA ILE A 133 10.99 -14.33 8.82
C ILE A 133 11.39 -15.63 8.11
N THR A 134 12.04 -16.60 8.75
CA THR A 134 12.34 -17.89 8.11
C THR A 134 11.26 -18.92 8.36
N ALA A 135 10.56 -18.87 9.50
CA ALA A 135 9.52 -19.84 9.84
C ALA A 135 8.10 -19.43 9.40
N THR A 136 7.79 -18.13 9.35
CA THR A 136 6.42 -17.66 9.11
C THR A 136 6.16 -17.37 7.63
N PRO A 137 5.05 -17.82 7.03
CA PRO A 137 4.69 -17.43 5.67
C PRO A 137 4.40 -15.92 5.59
N LEU A 138 4.70 -15.31 4.45
CA LEU A 138 4.25 -13.94 4.17
C LEU A 138 2.74 -13.95 3.96
N ARG A 139 1.99 -13.11 4.66
CA ARG A 139 0.58 -12.87 4.39
C ARG A 139 0.33 -11.41 4.03
N LEU A 140 -0.54 -11.24 3.06
CA LEU A 140 -0.91 -9.95 2.47
C LEU A 140 -2.34 -9.63 2.87
N GLN A 141 -2.63 -8.33 2.89
CA GLN A 141 -3.98 -7.82 2.74
C GLN A 141 -4.12 -7.38 1.28
N CYS A 142 -5.02 -7.99 0.54
CA CYS A 142 -5.33 -7.55 -0.81
C CYS A 142 -6.43 -6.49 -0.79
N CYS A 143 -6.31 -5.49 -1.66
CA CYS A 143 -7.34 -4.50 -1.89
C CYS A 143 -7.73 -4.52 -3.37
N THR A 144 -9.01 -4.31 -3.65
CA THR A 144 -9.55 -4.30 -5.02
C THR A 144 -10.04 -2.92 -5.42
N TYR A 145 -9.75 -2.50 -6.65
CA TYR A 145 -10.18 -1.22 -7.19
C TYR A 145 -10.37 -1.30 -8.70
N ASP A 146 -11.60 -1.03 -9.15
CA ASP A 146 -11.99 -1.18 -10.56
C ASP A 146 -11.15 -0.35 -11.54
N LYS A 147 -10.60 0.81 -11.12
CA LYS A 147 -9.74 1.62 -12.00
C LYS A 147 -8.43 0.92 -12.35
N LEU A 148 -8.03 -0.10 -11.58
CA LEU A 148 -6.87 -0.93 -11.90
C LEU A 148 -7.16 -1.96 -12.98
N LYS A 149 -8.40 -2.14 -13.45
CA LYS A 149 -8.74 -3.07 -14.53
C LYS A 149 -7.90 -2.87 -15.80
N ASN A 150 -7.56 -1.61 -16.11
CA ASN A 150 -6.73 -1.23 -17.26
C ASN A 150 -5.26 -0.99 -16.89
N SER A 151 -4.84 -1.40 -15.68
CA SER A 151 -3.42 -1.41 -15.33
C SER A 151 -2.68 -2.41 -16.21
N TRP A 152 -1.38 -2.20 -16.41
CA TRP A 152 -0.54 -3.10 -17.19
C TRP A 152 0.70 -3.49 -16.41
N ASP A 153 1.27 -4.63 -16.78
CA ASP A 153 2.47 -5.16 -16.13
C ASP A 153 3.70 -4.30 -16.47
N ARG A 154 4.52 -4.02 -15.46
CA ARG A 154 5.85 -3.45 -15.63
C ARG A 154 6.98 -4.44 -15.42
N GLY A 155 6.66 -5.61 -14.88
CA GLY A 155 7.61 -6.69 -14.65
C GLY A 155 7.69 -7.08 -13.19
N ILE A 156 8.56 -8.04 -12.95
CA ILE A 156 8.77 -8.67 -11.65
C ILE A 156 10.22 -8.41 -11.23
N ALA A 157 10.40 -7.92 -10.01
CA ALA A 157 11.73 -7.69 -9.44
C ALA A 157 12.00 -8.66 -8.30
N ASP A 158 13.19 -9.25 -8.30
CA ASP A 158 13.69 -10.04 -7.18
C ASP A 158 14.41 -9.15 -6.17
N VAL A 159 13.90 -9.12 -4.94
CA VAL A 159 14.39 -8.26 -3.85
C VAL A 159 14.90 -9.14 -2.70
N GLY A 160 16.21 -9.32 -2.63
CA GLY A 160 16.90 -9.99 -1.54
C GLY A 160 17.35 -9.05 -0.42
N PRO A 161 18.05 -9.57 0.60
CA PRO A 161 18.50 -8.78 1.74
C PRO A 161 19.35 -7.57 1.33
N GLY A 162 19.00 -6.39 1.87
CA GLY A 162 19.67 -5.12 1.57
C GLY A 162 19.23 -4.45 0.26
N GLN A 163 18.34 -5.07 -0.51
CA GLN A 163 17.89 -4.55 -1.80
C GLN A 163 16.54 -3.82 -1.67
N ILE A 164 16.23 -3.01 -2.69
CA ILE A 164 14.97 -2.28 -2.80
C ILE A 164 14.50 -2.29 -4.24
N VAL A 165 13.19 -2.38 -4.42
CA VAL A 165 12.51 -2.07 -5.69
C VAL A 165 11.62 -0.85 -5.50
N VAL A 166 11.61 0.06 -6.49
CA VAL A 166 10.90 1.33 -6.42
C VAL A 166 10.14 1.57 -7.73
N GLY A 167 8.82 1.71 -7.61
CA GLY A 167 7.93 2.28 -8.62
C GLY A 167 7.68 3.77 -8.33
N GLY A 168 6.43 4.20 -8.37
CA GLY A 168 6.02 5.57 -8.10
C GLY A 168 5.60 6.34 -9.36
N GLU A 169 5.73 7.67 -9.32
CA GLU A 169 5.30 8.55 -10.40
C GLU A 169 6.03 8.29 -11.70
N VAL A 170 5.26 8.38 -12.78
CA VAL A 170 5.77 8.29 -14.13
C VAL A 170 5.48 9.59 -14.83
N MET A 171 6.55 10.26 -15.23
CA MET A 171 6.50 11.62 -15.75
C MET A 171 6.69 11.63 -17.26
N GLN A 172 6.02 12.56 -17.93
CA GLN A 172 6.33 13.01 -19.27
C GLN A 172 6.44 14.54 -19.23
N GLY A 173 7.67 15.05 -19.36
CA GLY A 173 7.98 16.42 -18.98
C GLY A 173 7.64 16.66 -17.51
N GLU A 174 6.85 17.70 -17.24
CA GLU A 174 6.40 18.05 -15.89
C GLU A 174 5.10 17.34 -15.46
N ARG A 175 4.47 16.57 -16.36
CA ARG A 175 3.18 15.93 -16.10
C ARG A 175 3.34 14.48 -15.66
N GLN A 176 2.78 14.15 -14.50
CA GLN A 176 2.56 12.77 -14.11
C GLN A 176 1.45 12.17 -14.98
N TYR A 177 1.76 11.15 -15.77
CA TYR A 177 0.78 10.48 -16.64
C TYR A 177 0.42 9.07 -16.17
N ALA A 178 1.23 8.48 -15.30
CA ALA A 178 0.99 7.16 -14.75
C ALA A 178 1.64 7.01 -13.37
N PHE A 179 1.39 5.86 -12.74
CA PHE A 179 2.00 5.50 -11.47
C PHE A 179 2.25 3.99 -11.41
N ASP A 180 3.46 3.62 -11.01
CA ASP A 180 3.91 2.25 -10.78
C ASP A 180 3.65 1.86 -9.32
N TYR A 181 2.89 0.79 -9.12
CA TYR A 181 2.48 0.31 -7.80
C TYR A 181 2.86 -1.17 -7.60
N ILE A 182 2.95 -1.58 -6.33
CA ILE A 182 3.20 -2.96 -5.96
C ILE A 182 1.89 -3.74 -6.03
N ALA A 183 1.76 -4.57 -7.06
CA ALA A 183 0.56 -5.36 -7.29
C ALA A 183 0.54 -6.64 -6.47
N ASN A 184 1.70 -7.30 -6.31
CA ASN A 184 1.81 -8.57 -5.61
C ASN A 184 3.22 -8.76 -5.03
N ILE A 185 3.34 -9.58 -3.98
CA ILE A 185 4.62 -9.92 -3.34
C ILE A 185 4.60 -11.40 -2.99
N LYS A 186 5.56 -12.16 -3.51
CA LYS A 186 5.74 -13.58 -3.19
C LYS A 186 7.08 -13.78 -2.48
N LYS A 187 7.05 -14.40 -1.30
CA LYS A 187 8.25 -14.72 -0.54
C LYS A 187 8.81 -16.08 -1.00
N TYR A 188 10.13 -16.17 -1.13
CA TYR A 188 10.83 -17.42 -1.42
C TYR A 188 12.19 -17.46 -0.71
N PHE A 189 12.84 -18.63 -0.74
CA PHE A 189 14.18 -18.83 -0.19
C PHE A 189 15.19 -19.00 -1.33
N LYS A 190 16.31 -18.30 -1.25
CA LYS A 190 17.46 -18.50 -2.14
C LYS A 190 18.22 -19.77 -1.74
N GLU A 191 19.07 -20.28 -2.63
CA GLU A 191 19.88 -21.48 -2.39
C GLU A 191 20.74 -21.39 -1.11
N ASN A 192 21.20 -20.19 -0.77
CA ASN A 192 21.96 -19.94 0.46
C ASN A 192 21.10 -19.85 1.74
N GLY A 193 19.81 -20.16 1.67
CA GLY A 193 18.85 -20.09 2.78
C GLY A 193 18.33 -18.69 3.12
N SER A 194 18.81 -17.64 2.44
CA SER A 194 18.31 -16.28 2.67
C SER A 194 16.91 -16.07 2.07
N VAL A 195 16.09 -15.25 2.73
CA VAL A 195 14.75 -14.89 2.26
C VAL A 195 14.84 -13.80 1.20
N ALA A 196 14.05 -13.94 0.13
CA ALA A 196 13.88 -12.93 -0.90
C ALA A 196 12.41 -12.81 -1.33
N TYR A 197 12.09 -11.75 -2.05
CA TYR A 197 10.74 -11.44 -2.50
C TYR A 197 10.69 -11.21 -4.00
N SER A 198 9.77 -11.89 -4.66
CA SER A 198 9.38 -11.63 -6.03
C SER A 198 8.27 -10.59 -6.01
N VAL A 199 8.55 -9.39 -6.50
CA VAL A 199 7.68 -8.21 -6.40
C VAL A 199 7.14 -7.88 -7.77
N THR A 200 5.83 -8.02 -7.96
CA THR A 200 5.15 -7.65 -9.21
C THR A 200 4.80 -6.18 -9.19
N ILE A 201 5.27 -5.44 -10.19
CA ILE A 201 4.96 -4.02 -10.36
C ILE A 201 3.99 -3.88 -11.52
N ARG A 202 2.89 -3.16 -11.29
CA ARG A 202 1.95 -2.78 -12.33
C ARG A 202 1.87 -1.27 -12.42
N ARG A 203 1.40 -0.79 -13.56
CA ARG A 203 1.22 0.63 -13.84
C ARG A 203 -0.24 0.93 -14.11
N PHE A 204 -0.77 2.00 -13.52
CA PHE A 204 -2.07 2.55 -13.92
C PHE A 204 -1.89 3.97 -14.45
N TRP A 205 -2.85 4.41 -15.27
CA TRP A 205 -2.86 5.74 -15.86
C TRP A 205 -3.37 6.81 -14.91
N CYS A 206 -2.75 7.98 -14.93
CA CYS A 206 -3.36 9.19 -14.43
C CYS A 206 -4.34 9.75 -15.45
N LEU A 207 -5.53 10.15 -15.00
CA LEU A 207 -6.52 10.82 -15.84
C LEU A 207 -6.33 12.35 -15.83
N PRO A 208 -6.61 13.06 -16.94
CA PRO A 208 -6.92 12.49 -18.25
C PRO A 208 -5.68 11.84 -18.88
N TYR A 209 -5.91 10.83 -19.73
CA TYR A 209 -4.83 10.19 -20.50
C TYR A 209 -4.10 11.22 -21.36
N LEU A 210 -2.82 10.97 -21.62
CA LEU A 210 -2.10 11.73 -22.63
C LEU A 210 -2.60 11.36 -24.03
N THR A 211 -2.77 12.37 -24.87
CA THR A 211 -3.00 12.21 -26.30
C THR A 211 -1.79 11.54 -26.97
N LYS A 212 -1.99 10.95 -28.15
CA LYS A 212 -0.88 10.34 -28.90
C LYS A 212 0.21 11.35 -29.24
N SER A 213 -0.14 12.61 -29.52
CA SER A 213 0.82 13.69 -29.76
C SER A 213 1.63 13.99 -28.51
N GLU A 214 1.00 14.03 -27.33
CA GLU A 214 1.71 14.18 -26.05
C GLU A 214 2.65 12.99 -25.77
N LEU A 215 2.23 11.75 -26.03
CA LEU A 215 3.03 10.54 -25.77
C LEU A 215 4.22 10.40 -26.74
N TYR A 216 4.01 10.66 -28.02
CA TYR A 216 4.94 10.31 -29.10
C TYR A 216 5.54 11.53 -29.82
N GLY A 217 5.24 12.76 -29.39
CA GLY A 217 5.83 13.98 -29.93
C GLY A 217 5.59 14.20 -31.43
N LYS A 218 4.42 13.78 -31.95
CA LYS A 218 4.02 13.96 -33.36
C LYS A 218 2.89 14.96 -33.49
#